data_AF-A0A956F4Q8-F1
#
_entry.id   AF-A0A956F4Q8-F1
#
_cell.length_a   1.000
_cell.length_b   1.000
_cell.length_c   1.000
_cell.angle_alpha   90.00
_cell.angle_beta   90.00
_cell.angle_gamma   90.00
#
_symmetry.space_group_name_H-M   'P 1'
#
loop_
_entity.id
_entity.type
_entity.pdbx_description
1 polymer ?
#
loop_
_entity_poly.entity_id
_entity_poly.type
_entity_poly.pdbx_seq_one_letter_code
_entity_poly.pdbx_strand_id
1 'polypeptide(L)'
;LEMAVNLSRSNQYQAAAKSYEKIFELAQRYPKRRRLSGYAKHYLHYNRYKAGDERLPDTVRGYGDSLKFWPENALFHSRQVRALFLDRHEDEALAAFDSAWRAVLSPEESSRYLVDRLVRRLLDRQLVVPALAILERLPPGITIDPVLERLLVQATSRGWQVARLWIPGVEPVSLREPVEGMVQLCDDGSYLARVGSFTTTSSDRFGAVMGATREALFNQLAHVWVQETSHLSSRQEKFSHQAYAQILQLGPDVIPSILRWIQRGGRGHWDRALDSLATSRPENLTGPLSAVMKQWVAWGVEQKLIGEARDVHRLG
;
A
#
# COMPACT_ATOMS: atom_id res chain seq x y z
N LEU A 1 -20.44 -26.80 18.37
CA LEU A 1 -20.19 -25.65 17.48
C LEU A 1 -20.98 -24.43 17.93
N GLU A 2 -22.31 -24.53 18.04
CA GLU A 2 -23.19 -23.43 18.47
C GLU A 2 -22.75 -22.75 19.77
N MET A 3 -22.41 -23.54 20.80
CA MET A 3 -21.87 -23.01 22.05
C MET A 3 -20.62 -22.11 21.83
N ALA A 4 -19.66 -22.56 21.01
CA ALA A 4 -18.44 -21.79 20.72
C ALA A 4 -18.75 -20.48 19.96
N VAL A 5 -19.73 -20.52 19.05
CA VAL A 5 -20.21 -19.34 18.32
C VAL A 5 -20.86 -18.34 19.28
N ASN A 6 -21.73 -18.81 20.19
CA ASN A 6 -22.39 -17.95 21.17
C ASN A 6 -21.37 -17.31 22.12
N LEU A 7 -20.40 -18.07 22.64
CA LEU A 7 -19.31 -17.54 23.46
C LEU A 7 -18.54 -16.42 22.73
N SER A 8 -18.19 -16.64 21.45
CA SER A 8 -17.48 -15.64 20.65
C SER A 8 -18.30 -14.37 20.42
N ARG A 9 -19.61 -14.51 20.17
CA ARG A 9 -20.55 -13.39 19.99
C ARG A 9 -20.78 -12.60 21.28
N SER A 10 -20.76 -13.27 22.42
CA SER A 10 -20.87 -12.67 23.76
C SER A 10 -19.54 -12.16 24.32
N ASN A 11 -18.51 -12.02 23.47
CA ASN A 11 -17.16 -11.55 23.84
C ASN A 11 -16.43 -12.41 24.90
N GLN A 12 -16.87 -13.65 25.13
CA GLN A 12 -16.21 -14.60 26.02
C GLN A 12 -15.07 -15.31 25.26
N TYR A 13 -14.08 -14.53 24.83
CA TYR A 13 -13.08 -14.95 23.84
C TYR A 13 -12.21 -16.11 24.32
N GLN A 14 -11.76 -16.11 25.57
CA GLN A 14 -10.95 -17.21 26.12
C GLN A 14 -11.72 -18.55 26.13
N ALA A 15 -12.99 -18.52 26.57
CA ALA A 15 -13.85 -19.70 26.58
C ALA A 15 -14.19 -20.17 25.15
N ALA A 16 -14.43 -19.22 24.24
CA ALA A 16 -14.65 -19.51 22.83
C ALA A 16 -13.42 -20.17 22.18
N ALA A 17 -12.21 -19.65 22.44
CA ALA A 17 -10.95 -20.20 21.93
C ALA A 17 -10.77 -21.67 22.38
N LYS A 18 -10.91 -21.96 23.68
CA LYS A 18 -10.85 -23.33 24.22
C LYS A 18 -11.88 -24.26 23.55
N SER A 19 -13.08 -23.73 23.27
CA SER A 19 -14.12 -24.51 22.59
C SER A 19 -13.76 -24.80 21.13
N TYR A 20 -13.19 -23.83 20.40
CA TYR A 20 -12.75 -23.99 19.02
C TYR A 20 -11.55 -24.92 18.88
N GLU A 21 -10.63 -24.92 19.84
CA GLU A 21 -9.50 -25.86 19.90
C GLU A 21 -10.00 -27.31 19.96
N LYS A 22 -10.91 -27.63 20.88
CA LYS A 22 -11.55 -28.95 20.96
C LYS A 22 -12.29 -29.34 19.67
N ILE A 23 -12.99 -28.38 19.05
CA ILE A 23 -13.68 -28.62 17.78
C ILE A 23 -12.66 -28.92 16.67
N PHE A 24 -11.54 -28.21 16.63
CA PHE A 24 -10.49 -28.42 15.63
C PHE A 24 -9.85 -29.81 15.77
N GLU A 25 -9.46 -30.20 16.99
CA GLU A 25 -8.91 -31.53 17.28
C GLU A 25 -9.87 -32.66 16.86
N LEU A 26 -11.16 -32.50 17.18
CA LEU A 26 -12.18 -33.48 16.77
C LEU A 26 -12.35 -33.50 15.24
N ALA A 27 -12.40 -32.33 14.60
CA ALA A 27 -12.60 -32.23 13.16
C ALA A 27 -11.45 -32.85 12.36
N GLN A 28 -10.22 -32.80 12.87
CA GLN A 28 -9.07 -33.45 12.25
C GLN A 28 -9.21 -34.98 12.14
N ARG A 29 -9.99 -35.61 13.03
CA ARG A 29 -10.26 -37.06 12.97
C ARG A 29 -11.23 -37.45 11.84
N TYR A 30 -11.87 -36.47 11.19
CA TYR A 30 -12.86 -36.69 10.14
C TYR A 30 -12.48 -35.93 8.87
N PRO A 31 -11.65 -36.50 7.97
CA PRO A 31 -11.17 -35.82 6.77
C PRO A 31 -12.28 -35.27 5.86
N LYS A 32 -13.45 -35.92 5.83
CA LYS A 32 -14.64 -35.46 5.10
C LYS A 32 -15.20 -34.12 5.60
N ARG A 33 -14.79 -33.64 6.79
CA ARG A 33 -15.19 -32.36 7.39
C ARG A 33 -14.10 -31.29 7.32
N ARG A 34 -13.28 -31.29 6.26
CA ARG A 34 -12.18 -30.33 6.04
C ARG A 34 -12.56 -28.87 6.34
N ARG A 35 -13.71 -28.39 5.84
CA ARG A 35 -14.17 -27.01 6.07
C ARG A 35 -14.44 -26.69 7.54
N LEU A 36 -14.89 -27.66 8.34
CA LEU A 36 -15.07 -27.48 9.78
C LEU A 36 -13.72 -27.28 10.49
N SER A 37 -12.67 -27.99 10.06
CA SER A 37 -11.31 -27.77 10.55
C SER A 37 -10.82 -26.36 10.22
N GLY A 38 -11.06 -25.89 8.99
CA GLY A 38 -10.77 -24.51 8.60
C GLY A 38 -11.52 -23.49 9.46
N TYR A 39 -12.82 -23.69 9.65
CA TYR A 39 -13.64 -22.82 10.48
C TYR A 39 -13.17 -22.77 11.93
N ALA A 40 -12.96 -23.92 12.55
CA ALA A 40 -12.53 -24.01 13.92
C ALA A 40 -11.15 -23.39 14.12
N LYS A 41 -10.20 -23.66 13.23
CA LYS A 41 -8.86 -23.06 13.27
C LYS A 41 -8.92 -21.54 13.12
N HIS A 42 -9.69 -21.03 12.15
CA HIS A 42 -9.83 -19.59 11.94
C HIS A 42 -10.37 -18.89 13.18
N TYR A 43 -11.44 -19.42 13.77
CA TYR A 43 -12.05 -18.81 14.94
C TYR A 43 -11.28 -19.06 16.24
N LEU A 44 -10.46 -20.11 16.33
CA LEU A 44 -9.48 -20.28 17.42
C LEU A 44 -8.54 -19.08 17.47
N HIS A 45 -7.85 -18.78 16.37
CA HIS A 45 -6.91 -17.66 16.28
C HIS A 45 -7.59 -16.30 16.46
N TYR A 46 -8.76 -16.10 15.84
CA TYR A 46 -9.56 -14.89 16.05
C TYR A 46 -9.86 -14.65 17.54
N ASN A 47 -10.30 -15.68 18.26
CA ASN A 47 -10.67 -15.53 19.67
C ASN A 47 -9.44 -15.39 20.57
N ARG A 48 -8.33 -16.09 20.30
CA ARG A 48 -7.07 -15.89 21.05
C ARG A 48 -6.55 -14.46 20.90
N TYR A 49 -6.51 -13.93 19.67
CA TYR A 49 -6.14 -12.54 19.43
C TYR A 49 -7.05 -11.55 20.17
N LYS A 50 -8.36 -11.76 20.10
CA LYS A 50 -9.35 -10.91 20.79
C LYS A 50 -9.27 -10.99 22.32
N ALA A 51 -8.80 -12.11 22.86
CA ALA A 51 -8.52 -12.29 24.28
C ALA A 51 -7.19 -11.66 24.74
N GLY A 52 -6.31 -11.29 23.81
CA GLY A 52 -4.94 -10.87 24.13
C GLY A 52 -3.98 -12.04 24.38
N ASP A 53 -4.42 -13.28 24.12
CA ASP A 53 -3.63 -14.50 24.33
C ASP A 53 -2.71 -14.84 23.13
N GLU A 54 -2.85 -14.12 22.02
CA GLU A 54 -2.10 -14.37 20.79
C GLU A 54 -1.70 -13.05 20.12
N ARG A 55 -0.45 -13.00 19.63
CA ARG A 55 0.08 -11.83 18.92
C ARG A 55 -0.41 -11.84 17.47
N LEU A 56 -0.47 -10.67 16.86
CA LEU A 56 -0.95 -10.51 15.49
C LEU A 56 -0.22 -11.37 14.45
N PRO A 57 1.12 -11.53 14.46
CA PRO A 57 1.81 -12.41 13.50
C PRO A 57 1.40 -13.88 13.61
N ASP A 58 1.13 -14.35 14.84
CA ASP A 58 0.70 -15.71 15.11
C ASP A 58 -0.74 -15.92 14.59
N THR A 59 -1.60 -14.91 14.73
CA THR A 59 -2.95 -14.88 14.17
C THR A 59 -2.96 -14.85 12.64
N VAL A 60 -2.08 -14.06 12.00
CA VAL A 60 -1.91 -14.00 10.55
C VAL A 60 -1.58 -15.39 10.00
N ARG A 61 -0.59 -16.06 10.61
CA ARG A 61 -0.20 -17.43 10.24
C ARG A 61 -1.36 -18.41 10.43
N GLY A 62 -2.07 -18.29 11.53
CA GLY A 62 -3.26 -19.07 11.85
C GLY A 62 -4.40 -18.92 10.83
N TYR A 63 -4.65 -17.70 10.36
CA TYR A 63 -5.61 -17.43 9.28
C TYR A 63 -5.15 -18.05 7.96
N GLY A 64 -3.88 -17.91 7.58
CA GLY A 64 -3.34 -18.54 6.38
C GLY A 64 -3.49 -20.07 6.42
N ASP A 65 -3.21 -20.68 7.56
CA ASP A 65 -3.43 -22.11 7.75
C ASP A 65 -4.91 -22.52 7.67
N SER A 66 -5.83 -21.69 8.16
CA SER A 66 -7.26 -21.96 8.06
C SER A 66 -7.74 -22.03 6.60
N LEU A 67 -7.16 -21.22 5.72
CA LEU A 67 -7.47 -21.17 4.29
C LEU A 67 -6.98 -22.41 3.54
N LYS A 68 -5.96 -23.12 4.04
CA LYS A 68 -5.57 -24.44 3.52
C LYS A 68 -6.71 -25.46 3.64
N PHE A 69 -7.70 -25.24 4.52
CA PHE A 69 -8.86 -26.11 4.68
C PHE A 69 -10.11 -25.61 3.97
N TRP A 70 -10.20 -24.31 3.71
CA TRP A 70 -11.35 -23.68 3.06
C TRP A 70 -10.91 -22.45 2.24
N PRO A 71 -10.27 -22.67 1.08
CA PRO A 71 -9.66 -21.60 0.29
C PRO A 71 -10.68 -20.67 -0.38
N GLU A 72 -11.95 -21.09 -0.54
CA GLU A 72 -12.99 -20.27 -1.18
C GLU A 72 -13.67 -19.30 -0.20
N ASN A 73 -13.28 -19.27 1.08
CA ASN A 73 -13.95 -18.45 2.09
C ASN A 73 -13.51 -16.97 2.05
N ALA A 74 -14.33 -16.13 1.43
CA ALA A 74 -14.09 -14.68 1.29
C ALA A 74 -13.85 -13.94 2.62
N LEU A 75 -14.58 -14.30 3.68
CA LEU A 75 -14.42 -13.68 4.99
C LEU A 75 -13.06 -14.00 5.61
N PHE A 76 -12.54 -15.22 5.39
CA PHE A 76 -11.26 -15.64 5.96
C PHE A 76 -10.11 -14.91 5.26
N HIS A 77 -10.16 -14.81 3.94
CA HIS A 77 -9.22 -14.00 3.15
C HIS A 77 -9.23 -12.54 3.56
N SER A 78 -10.42 -11.91 3.62
CA SER A 78 -10.59 -10.52 4.07
C SER A 78 -9.94 -10.26 5.43
N ARG A 79 -10.11 -11.18 6.39
CA ARG A 79 -9.49 -11.07 7.72
C ARG A 79 -7.98 -11.26 7.68
N GLN A 80 -7.47 -12.17 6.85
CA GLN A 80 -6.03 -12.38 6.68
C GLN A 80 -5.36 -11.15 6.05
N VAL A 81 -5.87 -10.66 4.91
CA VAL A 81 -5.34 -9.48 4.21
C VAL A 81 -5.33 -8.26 5.14
N ARG A 82 -6.43 -8.02 5.86
CA ARG A 82 -6.47 -6.93 6.85
C ARG A 82 -5.45 -7.13 7.97
N ALA A 83 -5.30 -8.35 8.49
CA ALA A 83 -4.35 -8.63 9.55
C ALA A 83 -2.91 -8.40 9.09
N LEU A 84 -2.57 -8.76 7.85
CA LEU A 84 -1.26 -8.46 7.24
C LEU A 84 -0.99 -6.96 7.15
N PHE A 85 -1.97 -6.16 6.72
CA PHE A 85 -1.82 -4.69 6.72
C PHE A 85 -1.62 -4.12 8.13
N LEU A 86 -2.36 -4.62 9.13
CA LEU A 86 -2.19 -4.20 10.52
C LEU A 86 -0.82 -4.61 11.10
N ASP A 87 -0.31 -5.75 10.64
CA ASP A 87 0.99 -6.30 11.02
C ASP A 87 2.14 -5.73 10.19
N ARG A 88 1.89 -4.73 9.33
CA ARG A 88 2.92 -4.01 8.55
C ARG A 88 3.60 -4.86 7.46
N HIS A 89 2.86 -5.83 6.93
CA HIS A 89 3.24 -6.71 5.82
C HIS A 89 2.43 -6.38 4.56
N GLU A 90 2.58 -5.18 4.02
CA GLU A 90 1.71 -4.65 2.95
C GLU A 90 1.78 -5.45 1.63
N ASP A 91 2.98 -5.80 1.17
CA ASP A 91 3.14 -6.54 -0.09
C ASP A 91 2.61 -7.97 0.02
N GLU A 92 2.78 -8.61 1.18
CA GLU A 92 2.16 -9.90 1.47
C GLU A 92 0.63 -9.79 1.54
N ALA A 93 0.10 -8.68 2.08
CA ALA A 93 -1.34 -8.41 2.10
C ALA A 93 -1.90 -8.32 0.68
N LEU A 94 -1.21 -7.61 -0.20
CA LEU A 94 -1.57 -7.48 -1.61
C LEU A 94 -1.48 -8.83 -2.36
N ALA A 95 -0.42 -9.60 -2.16
CA ALA A 95 -0.29 -10.93 -2.75
C ALA A 95 -1.38 -11.89 -2.24
N ALA A 96 -1.72 -11.83 -0.95
CA ALA A 96 -2.81 -12.59 -0.35
C ALA A 96 -4.16 -12.17 -0.94
N PHE A 97 -4.38 -10.87 -1.20
CA PHE A 97 -5.57 -10.38 -1.87
C PHE A 97 -5.70 -10.94 -3.30
N ASP A 98 -4.63 -10.92 -4.10
CA ASP A 98 -4.66 -11.48 -5.47
C ASP A 98 -4.95 -12.99 -5.46
N SER A 99 -4.42 -13.70 -4.47
CA SER A 99 -4.70 -15.13 -4.28
C SER A 99 -6.16 -15.35 -3.88
N ALA A 100 -6.67 -14.54 -2.95
CA ALA A 100 -8.06 -14.58 -2.51
C ALA A 100 -9.03 -14.33 -3.66
N TRP A 101 -8.76 -13.32 -4.48
CA TRP A 101 -9.59 -12.95 -5.62
C TRP A 101 -9.75 -14.14 -6.59
N ARG A 102 -8.65 -14.84 -6.89
CA ARG A 102 -8.67 -16.04 -7.74
C ARG A 102 -9.36 -17.25 -7.09
N ALA A 103 -9.35 -17.36 -5.77
CA ALA A 103 -9.90 -18.52 -5.05
C ALA A 103 -11.39 -18.43 -4.74
N VAL A 104 -11.94 -17.22 -4.63
CA VAL A 104 -13.30 -16.98 -4.10
C VAL A 104 -14.40 -17.02 -5.16
N LEU A 105 -14.06 -16.95 -6.46
CA LEU A 105 -14.92 -16.99 -7.68
C LEU A 105 -16.44 -17.22 -7.45
N SER A 106 -17.14 -16.16 -7.05
CA SER A 106 -18.60 -15.96 -7.23
C SER A 106 -18.95 -14.48 -6.93
N PRO A 107 -19.74 -13.78 -7.78
CA PRO A 107 -19.64 -12.31 -7.87
C PRO A 107 -20.45 -11.48 -6.86
N GLU A 108 -21.48 -12.01 -6.19
CA GLU A 108 -22.42 -11.12 -5.49
C GLU A 108 -22.19 -11.04 -3.97
N GLU A 109 -22.29 -12.15 -3.22
CA GLU A 109 -22.16 -12.10 -1.75
C GLU A 109 -20.71 -12.18 -1.25
N SER A 110 -19.86 -12.91 -1.96
CA SER A 110 -18.45 -13.09 -1.60
C SER A 110 -17.62 -11.81 -1.77
N SER A 111 -17.96 -11.00 -2.79
CA SER A 111 -17.33 -9.70 -3.06
C SER A 111 -17.47 -8.73 -1.89
N ARG A 112 -18.63 -8.71 -1.23
CA ARG A 112 -18.88 -7.86 -0.07
C ARG A 112 -17.92 -8.14 1.09
N TYR A 113 -17.63 -9.42 1.36
CA TYR A 113 -16.70 -9.77 2.43
C TYR A 113 -15.26 -9.52 2.02
N LEU A 114 -14.89 -9.92 0.81
CA LEU A 114 -13.53 -9.82 0.32
C LEU A 114 -13.09 -8.36 0.14
N VAL A 115 -13.94 -7.52 -0.46
CA VAL A 115 -13.63 -6.13 -0.82
C VAL A 115 -14.27 -5.15 0.14
N ASP A 116 -15.61 -5.02 0.17
CA ASP A 116 -16.25 -3.91 0.88
C ASP A 116 -15.91 -3.89 2.37
N ARG A 117 -15.98 -5.07 3.01
CA ARG A 117 -15.66 -5.19 4.43
C ARG A 117 -14.18 -5.01 4.69
N LEU A 118 -13.30 -5.44 3.79
CA LEU A 118 -11.85 -5.24 3.92
C LEU A 118 -11.53 -3.74 3.85
N VAL A 119 -11.91 -3.10 2.75
CA VAL A 119 -11.63 -1.68 2.47
C VAL A 119 -12.22 -0.80 3.56
N ARG A 120 -13.49 -0.99 3.94
CA ARG A 120 -14.10 -0.26 5.06
C ARG A 120 -13.28 -0.37 6.34
N ARG A 121 -12.77 -1.55 6.66
CA ARG A 121 -12.00 -1.78 7.89
C ARG A 121 -10.59 -1.20 7.82
N LEU A 122 -10.01 -1.06 6.64
CA LEU A 122 -8.76 -0.32 6.43
C LEU A 122 -9.00 1.19 6.61
N LEU A 123 -10.08 1.72 6.04
CA LEU A 123 -10.48 3.13 6.21
C LEU A 123 -10.79 3.47 7.68
N ASP A 124 -11.50 2.61 8.41
CA ASP A 124 -11.74 2.75 9.86
C ASP A 124 -10.43 2.89 10.68
N ARG A 125 -9.31 2.43 10.11
CA ARG A 125 -7.97 2.45 10.71
C ARG A 125 -7.05 3.52 10.10
N GLN A 126 -7.60 4.42 9.28
CA GLN A 126 -6.86 5.44 8.54
C GLN A 126 -5.79 4.88 7.58
N LEU A 127 -5.93 3.62 7.15
CA LEU A 127 -5.05 2.98 6.17
C LEU A 127 -5.56 3.28 4.75
N VAL A 128 -5.51 4.56 4.36
CA VAL A 128 -6.05 5.05 3.07
C VAL A 128 -5.30 4.48 1.87
N VAL A 129 -3.97 4.49 1.89
CA VAL A 129 -3.15 3.97 0.78
C VAL A 129 -3.38 2.46 0.58
N PRO A 130 -3.33 1.59 1.62
CA PRO A 130 -3.77 0.20 1.50
C PRO A 130 -5.18 0.00 0.93
N ALA A 131 -6.15 0.80 1.38
CA ALA A 131 -7.52 0.70 0.89
C ALA A 131 -7.62 0.99 -0.62
N LEU A 132 -6.95 2.05 -1.07
CA LEU A 132 -6.87 2.44 -2.48
C LEU A 132 -6.13 1.40 -3.33
N ALA A 133 -5.04 0.82 -2.84
CA ALA A 133 -4.30 -0.24 -3.53
C ALA A 133 -5.11 -1.52 -3.75
N ILE A 134 -6.02 -1.85 -2.84
CA ILE A 134 -6.96 -2.98 -3.01
C ILE A 134 -7.98 -2.66 -4.12
N LEU A 135 -8.49 -1.44 -4.17
CA LEU A 135 -9.49 -1.03 -5.16
C LEU A 135 -8.92 -0.98 -6.58
N GLU A 136 -7.67 -0.55 -6.74
CA GLU A 136 -6.99 -0.53 -8.04
C GLU A 136 -6.83 -1.93 -8.66
N ARG A 137 -6.77 -2.96 -7.82
CA ARG A 137 -6.60 -4.36 -8.26
C ARG A 137 -7.91 -5.03 -8.65
N LEU A 138 -9.04 -4.34 -8.54
CA LEU A 138 -10.32 -4.90 -8.96
C LEU A 138 -10.36 -5.01 -10.49
N PRO A 139 -10.90 -6.12 -11.05
CA PRO A 139 -11.11 -6.23 -12.48
C PRO A 139 -12.03 -5.12 -13.02
N PRO A 140 -11.85 -4.71 -14.29
CA PRO A 140 -12.74 -3.76 -14.93
C PRO A 140 -14.21 -4.21 -14.84
N GLY A 141 -15.12 -3.26 -14.56
CA GLY A 141 -16.56 -3.51 -14.45
C GLY A 141 -17.04 -3.97 -13.08
N ILE A 142 -16.14 -4.25 -12.13
CA ILE A 142 -16.52 -4.47 -10.73
C ILE A 142 -16.76 -3.12 -10.06
N THR A 143 -17.99 -2.89 -9.62
CA THR A 143 -18.36 -1.71 -8.85
C THR A 143 -18.33 -2.01 -7.36
N ILE A 144 -17.91 -1.04 -6.56
CA ILE A 144 -17.99 -1.12 -5.11
C ILE A 144 -19.33 -0.60 -4.59
N ASP A 145 -19.70 -1.04 -3.39
CA ASP A 145 -20.89 -0.55 -2.70
C ASP A 145 -20.90 1.01 -2.62
N PRO A 146 -21.99 1.69 -2.98
CA PRO A 146 -22.06 3.16 -2.97
C PRO A 146 -21.81 3.81 -1.59
N VAL A 147 -22.10 3.09 -0.49
CA VAL A 147 -21.74 3.53 0.87
C VAL A 147 -20.23 3.49 1.06
N LEU A 148 -19.55 2.48 0.50
CA LEU A 148 -18.09 2.40 0.54
C LEU A 148 -17.46 3.55 -0.25
N GLU A 149 -17.97 3.86 -1.45
CA GLU A 149 -17.48 4.99 -2.24
C GLU A 149 -17.60 6.32 -1.46
N ARG A 150 -18.73 6.56 -0.78
CA ARG A 150 -18.90 7.75 0.08
C ARG A 150 -17.89 7.79 1.23
N LEU A 151 -17.59 6.64 1.84
CA LEU A 151 -16.60 6.56 2.91
C LEU A 151 -15.19 6.81 2.40
N LEU A 152 -14.87 6.32 1.20
CA LEU A 152 -13.60 6.59 0.56
C LEU A 152 -13.43 8.10 0.31
N VAL A 153 -14.43 8.73 -0.32
CA VAL A 153 -14.46 10.18 -0.54
C VAL A 153 -14.28 10.94 0.78
N GLN A 154 -15.02 10.55 1.82
CA GLN A 154 -14.92 11.18 3.14
C GLN A 154 -13.53 11.00 3.78
N ALA A 155 -12.94 9.81 3.69
CA ALA A 155 -11.64 9.50 4.25
C ALA A 155 -10.51 10.24 3.53
N THR A 156 -10.61 10.43 2.22
CA THR A 156 -9.59 11.15 1.45
C THR A 156 -9.74 12.67 1.52
N SER A 157 -10.97 13.19 1.60
CA SER A 157 -11.23 14.64 1.59
C SER A 157 -11.02 15.34 2.94
N ARG A 158 -11.28 14.66 4.05
CA ARG A 158 -11.15 15.26 5.40
C ARG A 158 -9.72 15.38 5.92
N GLY A 159 -8.77 14.90 5.14
CA GLY A 159 -7.42 14.68 5.61
C GLY A 159 -7.26 13.32 6.30
N TRP A 160 -6.11 12.66 6.11
CA TRP A 160 -5.69 11.50 6.88
C TRP A 160 -4.24 11.65 7.32
N GLN A 161 -3.85 10.96 8.39
CA GLN A 161 -2.47 10.99 8.88
C GLN A 161 -1.67 9.83 8.28
N VAL A 162 -0.51 10.16 7.72
CA VAL A 162 0.43 9.21 7.14
C VAL A 162 1.65 9.16 8.03
N ALA A 163 1.76 8.11 8.84
CA ALA A 163 2.94 7.84 9.66
C ALA A 163 3.97 6.93 8.93
N ARG A 164 3.55 6.28 7.84
CA ARG A 164 4.36 5.34 7.07
C ARG A 164 4.03 5.50 5.60
N LEU A 165 5.06 5.74 4.79
CA LEU A 165 4.95 5.81 3.33
C LEU A 165 5.18 4.42 2.77
N TRP A 166 4.26 3.95 1.94
CA TRP A 166 4.38 2.69 1.23
C TRP A 166 3.80 2.84 -0.16
N ILE A 167 4.50 2.26 -1.12
CA ILE A 167 3.95 1.94 -2.43
C ILE A 167 4.22 0.45 -2.72
N PRO A 168 3.36 -0.24 -3.47
CA PRO A 168 3.52 -1.66 -3.74
C PRO A 168 4.90 -2.02 -4.30
N GLY A 169 5.54 -3.04 -3.73
CA GLY A 169 6.84 -3.54 -4.18
C GLY A 169 8.05 -2.76 -3.68
N VAL A 170 7.85 -1.74 -2.84
CA VAL A 170 8.92 -0.97 -2.20
C VAL A 170 8.80 -1.07 -0.69
N GLU A 171 9.94 -1.26 -0.03
CA GLU A 171 10.00 -1.34 1.42
C GLU A 171 9.41 -0.06 2.06
N PRO A 172 8.42 -0.18 2.94
CA PRO A 172 7.79 0.98 3.54
C PRO A 172 8.74 1.81 4.41
N VAL A 173 8.66 3.14 4.31
CA VAL A 173 9.45 4.08 5.12
C VAL A 173 8.61 4.66 6.24
N SER A 174 9.08 4.52 7.48
CA SER A 174 8.44 5.15 8.65
C SER A 174 8.87 6.61 8.76
N LEU A 175 7.91 7.49 8.98
CA LEU A 175 8.17 8.91 9.17
C LEU A 175 8.41 9.20 10.66
N ARG A 176 9.30 10.16 10.95
CA ARG A 176 9.53 10.65 12.32
C ARG A 176 8.27 11.33 12.88
N GLU A 177 7.62 12.11 12.02
CA GLU A 177 6.36 12.80 12.31
C GLU A 177 5.34 12.43 11.23
N PRO A 178 4.08 12.11 11.60
CA PRO A 178 3.04 11.89 10.61
C PRO A 178 2.82 13.12 9.73
N VAL A 179 2.61 12.89 8.44
CA VAL A 179 2.24 13.96 7.49
C VAL A 179 0.77 13.84 7.12
N GLU A 180 0.13 14.98 6.86
CA GLU A 180 -1.25 15.01 6.41
C GLU A 180 -1.37 14.63 4.92
N GLY A 181 -2.27 13.72 4.60
CA GLY A 181 -2.71 13.43 3.25
C GLY A 181 -4.11 14.00 3.01
N MET A 182 -4.41 14.51 1.82
CA MET A 182 -5.74 15.01 1.43
C MET A 182 -5.97 14.79 -0.07
N VAL A 183 -7.22 14.66 -0.50
CA VAL A 183 -7.62 14.66 -1.91
C VAL A 183 -8.79 15.60 -2.15
N GLN A 184 -8.70 16.38 -3.21
CA GLN A 184 -9.73 17.27 -3.71
C GLN A 184 -10.11 16.89 -5.16
N LEU A 185 -11.40 16.94 -5.47
CA LEU A 185 -11.89 16.89 -6.86
C LEU A 185 -11.84 18.31 -7.45
N CYS A 186 -11.23 18.45 -8.61
CA CYS A 186 -11.08 19.70 -9.35
C CYS A 186 -12.29 19.95 -10.28
N ASP A 187 -12.46 21.20 -10.72
CA ASP A 187 -13.56 21.60 -11.60
C ASP A 187 -13.52 20.90 -12.98
N ASP A 188 -12.33 20.52 -13.44
CA ASP A 188 -12.11 19.77 -14.69
C ASP A 188 -12.36 18.26 -14.55
N GLY A 189 -12.79 17.80 -13.37
CA GLY A 189 -13.02 16.40 -13.06
C GLY A 189 -11.78 15.60 -12.65
N SER A 190 -10.59 16.22 -12.62
CA SER A 190 -9.37 15.60 -12.11
C SER A 190 -9.34 15.56 -10.58
N TYR A 191 -8.43 14.77 -10.01
CA TYR A 191 -8.18 14.67 -8.58
C TYR A 191 -6.82 15.26 -8.25
N LEU A 192 -6.78 16.23 -7.34
CA LEU A 192 -5.56 16.75 -6.73
C LEU A 192 -5.36 16.09 -5.37
N ALA A 193 -4.32 15.28 -5.23
CA ALA A 193 -3.89 14.75 -3.95
C ALA A 193 -2.71 15.54 -3.39
N ARG A 194 -2.68 15.67 -2.07
CA ARG A 194 -1.57 16.21 -1.29
C ARG A 194 -1.15 15.17 -0.25
N VAL A 195 0.16 14.93 -0.09
CA VAL A 195 0.74 14.13 1.01
C VAL A 195 1.93 14.90 1.55
N GLY A 196 1.80 15.45 2.76
CA GLY A 196 2.73 16.45 3.27
C GLY A 196 2.74 17.69 2.38
N SER A 197 3.93 18.09 1.93
CA SER A 197 4.12 19.21 0.98
C SER A 197 4.03 18.79 -0.50
N PHE A 198 3.77 17.52 -0.80
CA PHE A 198 3.83 16.99 -2.15
C PHE A 198 2.44 16.87 -2.75
N THR A 199 2.27 17.39 -3.95
CA THR A 199 0.98 17.39 -4.65
C THR A 199 1.07 16.64 -5.97
N THR A 200 0.01 15.95 -6.35
CA THR A 200 -0.11 15.31 -7.67
C THR A 200 -1.55 15.36 -8.15
N THR A 201 -1.72 15.68 -9.43
CA THR A 201 -3.01 15.64 -10.11
C THR A 201 -3.10 14.38 -10.98
N SER A 202 -4.24 13.70 -10.98
CA SER A 202 -4.54 12.57 -11.88
C SER A 202 -6.00 12.60 -12.31
N SER A 203 -6.35 11.90 -13.38
CA SER A 203 -7.74 11.68 -13.78
C SER A 203 -8.54 10.82 -12.79
N ASP A 204 -7.86 10.10 -11.91
CA ASP A 204 -8.45 9.21 -10.93
C ASP A 204 -7.82 9.41 -9.53
N ARG A 205 -8.57 9.02 -8.49
CA ARG A 205 -8.19 9.23 -7.09
C ARG A 205 -6.96 8.40 -6.68
N PHE A 206 -6.83 7.19 -7.21
CA PHE A 206 -5.73 6.28 -6.87
C PHE A 206 -4.41 6.86 -7.40
N GLY A 207 -4.36 7.20 -8.68
CA GLY A 207 -3.20 7.79 -9.33
C GLY A 207 -2.74 9.08 -8.66
N ALA A 208 -3.68 9.94 -8.25
CA ALA A 208 -3.36 11.16 -7.53
C ALA A 208 -2.68 10.86 -6.18
N VAL A 209 -3.29 10.03 -5.33
CA VAL A 209 -2.75 9.68 -4.00
C VAL A 209 -1.41 8.94 -4.11
N MET A 210 -1.31 7.98 -5.03
CA MET A 210 -0.08 7.21 -5.23
C MET A 210 1.04 8.07 -5.79
N GLY A 211 0.75 9.00 -6.69
CA GLY A 211 1.72 9.97 -7.19
C GLY A 211 2.29 10.85 -6.08
N ALA A 212 1.42 11.44 -5.25
CA ALA A 212 1.85 12.26 -4.12
C ALA A 212 2.62 11.44 -3.06
N THR A 213 2.16 10.22 -2.77
CA THR A 213 2.83 9.29 -1.84
C THR A 213 4.21 8.88 -2.37
N ARG A 214 4.33 8.60 -3.67
CA ARG A 214 5.59 8.25 -4.33
C ARG A 214 6.58 9.42 -4.29
N GLU A 215 6.14 10.65 -4.56
CA GLU A 215 7.01 11.82 -4.45
C GLU A 215 7.49 12.02 -3.00
N ALA A 216 6.59 11.87 -2.02
CA ALA A 216 6.96 11.93 -0.61
C ALA A 216 8.00 10.87 -0.23
N LEU A 217 7.79 9.63 -0.69
CA LEU A 217 8.70 8.50 -0.43
C LEU A 217 10.06 8.74 -1.09
N PHE A 218 10.07 9.15 -2.36
CA PHE A 218 11.29 9.53 -3.06
C PHE A 218 12.07 10.62 -2.32
N ASN A 219 11.41 11.69 -1.85
CA ASN A 219 12.08 12.77 -1.14
C ASN A 219 12.74 12.29 0.16
N GLN A 220 12.07 11.40 0.91
CA GLN A 220 12.65 10.81 2.12
C GLN A 220 13.90 9.98 1.79
N LEU A 221 13.80 9.08 0.80
CA LEU A 221 14.91 8.23 0.38
C LEU A 221 16.09 9.04 -0.18
N ALA A 222 15.79 10.06 -0.98
CA ALA A 222 16.80 10.95 -1.55
C ALA A 222 17.53 11.73 -0.46
N HIS A 223 16.81 12.20 0.57
CA HIS A 223 17.43 12.90 1.70
C HIS A 223 18.38 11.99 2.48
N VAL A 224 17.92 10.77 2.84
CA VAL A 224 18.76 9.76 3.51
C VAL A 224 19.99 9.46 2.67
N TRP A 225 19.82 9.17 1.39
CA TRP A 225 20.92 8.89 0.47
C TRP A 225 21.93 10.03 0.39
N VAL A 226 21.49 11.28 0.23
CA VAL A 226 22.41 12.44 0.16
C VAL A 226 23.15 12.62 1.48
N GLN A 227 22.46 12.53 2.63
CA GLN A 227 23.10 12.67 3.94
C GLN A 227 24.17 11.61 4.16
N GLU A 228 23.85 10.35 3.86
CA GLU A 228 24.72 9.20 4.15
C GLU A 228 25.82 8.99 3.11
N THR A 229 25.72 9.58 1.91
CA THR A 229 26.70 9.36 0.83
C THR A 229 27.45 10.61 0.36
N SER A 230 27.10 11.81 0.86
CA SER A 230 27.72 13.07 0.43
C SER A 230 29.24 13.12 0.64
N HIS A 231 29.73 12.48 1.71
CA HIS A 231 31.15 12.42 2.08
C HIS A 231 31.94 11.36 1.30
N LEU A 232 31.27 10.44 0.61
CA LEU A 232 31.94 9.39 -0.15
C LEU A 232 32.50 9.95 -1.47
N SER A 233 33.72 9.56 -1.83
CA SER A 233 34.32 9.91 -3.12
C SER A 233 34.02 8.86 -4.21
N SER A 234 33.78 7.61 -3.82
CA SER A 234 33.49 6.52 -4.76
C SER A 234 32.03 6.57 -5.23
N ARG A 235 31.80 6.78 -6.53
CA ARG A 235 30.45 6.71 -7.10
C ARG A 235 29.82 5.33 -6.92
N GLN A 236 30.63 4.28 -7.02
CA GLN A 236 30.15 2.90 -6.89
C GLN A 236 29.55 2.66 -5.50
N GLU A 237 30.22 3.14 -4.44
CA GLU A 237 29.70 3.05 -3.07
C GLU A 237 28.39 3.82 -2.91
N LYS A 238 28.26 5.02 -3.50
CA LYS A 238 26.99 5.78 -3.46
C LYS A 238 25.85 5.00 -4.11
N PHE A 239 26.09 4.35 -5.24
CA PHE A 239 25.06 3.60 -5.97
C PHE A 239 24.71 2.26 -5.32
N SER A 240 25.60 1.71 -4.49
CA SER A 240 25.33 0.50 -3.69
C SER A 240 24.51 0.77 -2.42
N HIS A 241 24.17 2.02 -2.14
CA HIS A 241 23.40 2.40 -0.96
C HIS A 241 21.95 1.90 -1.00
N GLN A 242 21.41 1.39 0.12
CA GLN A 242 20.06 0.82 0.19
C GLN A 242 18.97 1.82 -0.24
N ALA A 243 19.03 3.07 0.23
CA ALA A 243 18.06 4.09 -0.18
C ALA A 243 18.07 4.36 -1.70
N TYR A 244 19.23 4.26 -2.35
CA TYR A 244 19.32 4.41 -3.81
C TYR A 244 18.66 3.20 -4.52
N ALA A 245 18.91 1.98 -4.03
CA ALA A 245 18.25 0.78 -4.54
C ALA A 245 16.73 0.84 -4.40
N GLN A 246 16.21 1.31 -3.26
CA GLN A 246 14.78 1.51 -3.05
C GLN A 246 14.19 2.57 -3.99
N ILE A 247 14.92 3.65 -4.30
CA ILE A 247 14.49 4.63 -5.31
C ILE A 247 14.31 3.96 -6.68
N LEU A 248 15.22 3.07 -7.07
CA LEU A 248 15.08 2.33 -8.33
C LEU A 248 13.88 1.37 -8.31
N GLN A 249 13.55 0.78 -7.15
CA GLN A 249 12.37 -0.08 -7.00
C GLN A 249 11.05 0.69 -7.14
N LEU A 250 11.03 2.02 -6.96
CA LEU A 250 9.84 2.85 -7.20
C LEU A 250 9.39 2.82 -8.68
N GLY A 251 10.25 2.37 -9.59
CA GLY A 251 9.97 2.21 -11.02
C GLY A 251 9.91 3.53 -11.80
N PRO A 252 9.55 3.48 -13.10
CA PRO A 252 9.56 4.64 -14.00
C PRO A 252 8.69 5.80 -13.53
N ASP A 253 7.62 5.53 -12.79
CA ASP A 253 6.70 6.54 -12.26
C ASP A 253 7.37 7.54 -11.29
N VAL A 254 8.59 7.26 -10.80
CA VAL A 254 9.34 8.18 -9.95
C VAL A 254 10.10 9.25 -10.74
N ILE A 255 10.27 9.08 -12.06
CA ILE A 255 11.03 10.02 -12.91
C ILE A 255 10.57 11.48 -12.71
N PRO A 256 9.27 11.81 -12.72
CA PRO A 256 8.82 13.17 -12.42
C PRO A 256 9.31 13.71 -11.06
N SER A 257 9.40 12.85 -10.05
CA SER A 257 9.87 13.23 -8.70
C SER A 257 11.38 13.52 -8.70
N ILE A 258 12.18 12.72 -9.40
CA ILE A 258 13.62 12.96 -9.57
C ILE A 258 13.85 14.29 -10.29
N LEU A 259 13.11 14.54 -11.38
CA LEU A 259 13.25 15.76 -12.17
C LEU A 259 12.84 17.01 -11.39
N ARG A 260 11.74 16.96 -10.60
CA ARG A 260 11.35 18.04 -9.69
C ARG A 260 12.41 18.30 -8.62
N TRP A 261 13.05 17.27 -8.08
CA TRP A 261 14.15 17.42 -7.12
C TRP A 261 15.35 18.15 -7.74
N ILE A 262 15.78 17.75 -8.93
CA ILE A 262 16.85 18.42 -9.67
C ILE A 262 16.48 19.88 -9.97
N GLN A 263 15.24 20.12 -10.43
CA GLN A 263 14.74 21.47 -10.75
C GLN A 263 14.76 22.40 -9.54
N ARG A 264 14.46 21.87 -8.34
CA ARG A 264 14.53 22.60 -7.05
C ARG A 264 15.97 22.78 -6.53
N GLY A 265 16.99 22.39 -7.28
CA GLY A 265 18.41 22.50 -6.89
C GLY A 265 18.90 21.36 -6.00
N GLY A 266 18.17 20.25 -5.96
CA GLY A 266 18.55 19.05 -5.24
C GLY A 266 19.89 18.49 -5.72
N ARG A 267 20.73 18.04 -4.79
CA ARG A 267 22.05 17.46 -5.08
C ARG A 267 21.91 15.98 -5.44
N GLY A 268 22.91 15.43 -6.13
CA GLY A 268 23.00 14.00 -6.42
C GLY A 268 23.47 13.67 -7.83
N HIS A 269 23.90 12.42 -8.02
CA HIS A 269 24.22 11.81 -9.30
C HIS A 269 22.99 11.04 -9.80
N TRP A 270 21.96 11.76 -10.24
CA TRP A 270 20.68 11.18 -10.65
C TRP A 270 20.67 10.70 -12.11
N ASP A 271 21.70 10.99 -12.89
CA ASP A 271 21.90 10.52 -14.28
C ASP A 271 21.72 9.01 -14.38
N ARG A 272 22.40 8.24 -13.51
CA ARG A 272 22.32 6.79 -13.54
C ARG A 272 20.93 6.25 -13.17
N ALA A 273 20.22 6.92 -12.26
CA ALA A 273 18.86 6.54 -11.90
C ALA A 273 17.91 6.79 -13.07
N LEU A 274 18.00 7.98 -13.68
CA LEU A 274 17.21 8.36 -14.85
C LEU A 274 17.48 7.41 -16.02
N ASP A 275 18.74 7.11 -16.32
CA ASP A 275 19.11 6.14 -17.37
C ASP A 275 18.57 4.72 -17.09
N SER A 276 18.51 4.31 -15.84
CA SER A 276 18.02 2.98 -15.46
C SER A 276 16.50 2.87 -15.47
N LEU A 277 15.79 3.98 -15.24
CA LEU A 277 14.34 4.00 -15.06
C LEU A 277 13.60 4.44 -16.32
N ALA A 278 14.21 5.29 -17.13
CA ALA A 278 13.54 5.88 -18.27
C ALA A 278 13.45 4.90 -19.45
N THR A 279 12.25 4.79 -20.01
CA THR A 279 12.00 4.04 -21.25
C THR A 279 12.34 4.88 -22.49
N SER A 280 12.35 6.21 -22.36
CA SER A 280 12.78 7.18 -23.35
C SER A 280 13.69 8.23 -22.70
N ARG A 281 14.63 8.80 -23.46
CA ARG A 281 15.65 9.71 -22.94
C ARG A 281 15.84 10.94 -23.83
N PRO A 282 16.38 12.05 -23.31
CA PRO A 282 16.77 13.19 -24.12
C PRO A 282 17.81 12.79 -25.17
N GLU A 283 17.71 13.35 -26.36
CA GLU A 283 18.75 13.19 -27.38
C GLU A 283 20.01 13.98 -26.99
N ASN A 284 21.19 13.45 -27.30
CA ASN A 284 22.48 14.15 -27.20
C ASN A 284 22.89 14.63 -25.79
N LEU A 285 22.64 13.82 -24.75
CA LEU A 285 23.15 14.04 -23.40
C LEU A 285 24.67 14.23 -23.40
N THR A 286 25.12 15.48 -23.31
CA THR A 286 26.54 15.86 -23.42
C THR A 286 26.94 16.93 -22.41
N GLY A 287 28.23 16.98 -22.10
CA GLY A 287 28.82 17.99 -21.21
C GLY A 287 28.96 17.55 -19.75
N PRO A 288 29.25 18.48 -18.83
CA PRO A 288 29.40 18.18 -17.41
C PRO A 288 28.08 17.71 -16.79
N LEU A 289 28.13 17.00 -15.67
CA LEU A 289 26.94 16.43 -15.01
C LEU A 289 25.81 17.46 -14.80
N SER A 290 26.14 18.69 -14.41
CA SER A 290 25.16 19.76 -14.25
C SER A 290 24.44 20.14 -15.55
N ALA A 291 25.12 20.06 -16.69
CA ALA A 291 24.51 20.26 -18.01
C ALA A 291 23.62 19.08 -18.41
N VAL A 292 24.06 17.85 -18.11
CA VAL A 292 23.26 16.63 -18.33
C VAL A 292 21.97 16.67 -17.51
N MET A 293 22.04 17.08 -16.23
CA MET A 293 20.86 17.24 -15.38
C MET A 293 19.88 18.30 -15.90
N LYS A 294 20.38 19.42 -16.44
CA LYS A 294 19.53 20.43 -17.07
C LYS A 294 18.82 19.92 -18.33
N GLN A 295 19.50 19.11 -19.15
CA GLN A 295 18.91 18.48 -20.33
C GLN A 295 17.79 17.51 -19.94
N TRP A 296 17.99 16.70 -18.89
CA TRP A 296 16.94 15.84 -18.34
C TRP A 296 15.72 16.63 -17.85
N VAL A 297 15.92 17.74 -17.13
CA VAL A 297 14.82 18.59 -16.68
C VAL A 297 14.09 19.23 -17.87
N ALA A 298 14.82 19.75 -18.86
CA ALA A 298 14.23 20.36 -20.06
C ALA A 298 13.36 19.35 -20.83
N TRP A 299 13.89 18.14 -21.03
CA TRP A 299 13.13 17.04 -21.62
C TRP A 299 11.90 16.67 -20.79
N GLY A 300 12.01 16.63 -19.46
CA GLY A 300 10.87 16.37 -18.58
C GLY A 300 9.73 17.38 -18.73
N VAL A 301 10.07 18.65 -18.95
CA VAL A 301 9.10 19.72 -19.24
C VAL A 301 8.47 19.50 -20.62
N GLU A 302 9.28 19.22 -21.64
CA GLU A 302 8.81 18.94 -23.01
C GLU A 302 7.85 17.75 -23.06
N GLN A 303 8.16 16.68 -22.31
CA GLN A 303 7.30 15.49 -22.18
C GLN A 303 6.11 15.71 -21.23
N LYS A 304 5.93 16.92 -20.67
CA LYS A 304 4.88 17.27 -19.70
C LYS A 304 4.87 16.38 -18.45
N LEU A 305 6.02 15.84 -18.09
CA LEU A 305 6.20 15.07 -16.85
C LEU A 305 6.29 16.00 -15.63
N ILE A 306 6.82 17.21 -15.83
CA ILE A 306 6.93 18.26 -14.82
C ILE A 306 6.57 19.62 -15.43
N GLY A 307 6.13 20.56 -14.59
CA GLY A 307 5.87 21.95 -15.00
C GLY A 307 7.14 22.79 -15.10
N GLU A 308 7.00 24.02 -15.62
CA GLU A 308 8.10 24.98 -15.64
C GLU A 308 8.44 25.46 -14.23
N ALA A 309 9.70 25.86 -14.01
CA ALA A 309 10.19 26.29 -12.70
C ALA A 309 9.43 27.52 -12.13
N ARG A 310 8.74 28.29 -12.99
CA ARG A 310 7.94 29.46 -12.59
C ARG A 310 6.60 29.09 -11.92
N ASP A 311 6.10 27.88 -12.17
CA ASP A 311 4.79 27.44 -11.66
C ASP A 311 4.86 26.91 -10.21
N VAL A 312 6.06 26.49 -9.76
CA VAL A 312 6.28 25.94 -8.40
C VAL A 312 6.06 27.00 -7.31
N HIS A 313 6.21 28.29 -7.62
CA HIS A 313 5.99 29.39 -6.67
C HIS A 313 4.56 29.93 -6.61
N ARG A 314 3.65 29.47 -7.49
CA ARG A 314 2.24 29.92 -7.51
C ARG A 314 1.26 29.01 -6.78
N LEU A 315 1.71 27.84 -6.32
CA LEU A 315 0.89 26.84 -5.64
C LEU A 315 1.20 26.69 -4.13
N GLY A 316 1.87 27.70 -3.54
CA GLY A 316 2.18 27.77 -2.10
C GLY A 316 1.18 28.60 -1.31
#